data_AF-A0AAV6AKN0-F1
#
_entry.id   AF-A0AAV6AKN0-F1
#
_cell.length_a   1.000
_cell.length_b   1.000
_cell.length_c   1.000
_cell.angle_alpha   90.00
_cell.angle_beta   90.00
_cell.angle_gamma   90.00
#
_symmetry.space_group_name_H-M   'P 1'
#
loop_
_entity.id
_entity.type
_entity.pdbx_description
1 polymer ?
#
loop_
_entity_poly.entity_id
_entity_poly.type
_entity_poly.pdbx_seq_one_letter_code
_entity_poly.pdbx_strand_id
1 'polypeptide(L)'
;MVAILTRQRTKRPRTGPILRGRTRVLRGGRAREIWRDLIVPGVHFMSEKEGRYLFDVQARKNFGISGEEFLARFDAGEYDAITDMDEIHRFNRMVMMMSFVRRIPA
;
A
#
# COMPACT_ATOMS: atom_id res chain seq x y z
N MET A 1 6.79 0.34 39.22
CA MET A 1 5.53 0.32 39.98
C MET A 1 4.40 -0.06 39.01
N VAL A 2 3.88 -1.29 39.18
CA VAL A 2 2.56 -1.87 38.79
C VAL A 2 2.17 -1.84 37.28
N ALA A 3 2.35 -2.91 36.48
CA ALA A 3 1.62 -4.21 36.33
C ALA A 3 0.29 -4.07 35.52
N ILE A 4 -0.15 -4.96 34.62
CA ILE A 4 -0.42 -6.40 34.75
C ILE A 4 -0.43 -7.10 33.37
N LEU A 5 0.27 -8.23 33.26
CA LEU A 5 0.17 -9.22 32.18
C LEU A 5 -0.89 -10.27 32.60
N THR A 6 -2.05 -10.28 31.95
CA THR A 6 -3.08 -11.30 32.18
C THR A 6 -3.09 -12.33 31.06
N ARG A 7 -2.49 -13.48 31.37
CA ARG A 7 -2.60 -14.75 30.65
C ARG A 7 -4.07 -15.18 30.63
N GLN A 8 -4.72 -15.21 29.47
CA GLN A 8 -6.01 -15.87 29.29
C GLN A 8 -5.86 -17.15 28.45
N ARG A 9 -6.31 -18.25 29.05
CA ARG A 9 -6.30 -19.61 28.52
C ARG A 9 -7.01 -19.67 27.17
N THR A 10 -6.38 -20.33 26.21
CA THR A 10 -7.00 -20.80 24.97
C THR A 10 -8.12 -21.80 25.28
N LYS A 11 -9.38 -21.36 25.18
CA LYS A 11 -10.52 -22.26 24.93
C LYS A 11 -10.79 -22.23 23.44
N ARG A 12 -10.45 -23.32 22.74
CA ARG A 12 -10.91 -23.56 21.35
C ARG A 12 -12.44 -23.62 21.36
N PRO A 13 -13.15 -22.82 20.54
CA PRO A 13 -14.55 -23.10 20.26
C PRO A 13 -14.63 -24.27 19.29
N ARG A 14 -15.44 -25.26 19.66
CA ARG A 14 -15.86 -26.39 18.82
C ARG A 14 -16.55 -25.85 17.55
N THR A 15 -16.13 -26.37 16.40
CA THR A 15 -16.88 -26.54 15.14
C THR A 15 -18.26 -25.85 15.07
N GLY A 16 -18.28 -24.65 14.48
CA GLY A 16 -19.49 -24.07 13.87
C GLY A 16 -19.62 -24.52 12.40
N PRO A 17 -20.84 -24.49 11.82
CA PRO A 17 -21.09 -25.08 10.51
C PRO A 17 -20.33 -24.33 9.41
N ILE A 18 -19.64 -25.09 8.58
CA ILE A 18 -19.00 -24.64 7.34
C ILE A 18 -20.10 -24.03 6.47
N LEU A 19 -20.13 -22.70 6.36
CA LEU A 19 -20.93 -22.01 5.36
C LEU A 19 -20.36 -22.37 3.98
N ARG A 20 -20.83 -23.48 3.40
CA ARG A 20 -20.80 -23.73 1.95
C ARG A 20 -21.78 -22.77 1.28
N GLY A 21 -21.43 -21.49 1.27
CA GLY A 21 -22.05 -20.51 0.39
C GLY A 21 -21.57 -20.76 -1.03
N ARG A 22 -22.49 -21.16 -1.93
CA ARG A 22 -22.23 -21.27 -3.36
C ARG A 22 -21.66 -19.94 -3.85
N THR A 23 -20.41 -19.93 -4.30
CA THR A 23 -19.83 -18.80 -5.04
C THR A 23 -20.53 -18.71 -6.39
N ARG A 24 -21.67 -18.01 -6.43
CA ARG A 24 -22.28 -17.59 -7.69
C ARG A 24 -21.37 -16.51 -8.26
N VAL A 25 -20.50 -16.89 -9.19
CA VAL A 25 -19.73 -15.96 -10.00
C VAL A 25 -20.74 -15.09 -10.75
N LEU A 26 -20.97 -13.88 -10.24
CA LEU A 26 -21.79 -12.88 -10.92
C LEU A 26 -20.99 -12.37 -12.12
N ARG A 27 -21.21 -12.98 -13.28
CA ARG A 27 -20.78 -12.45 -14.57
C ARG A 27 -21.42 -11.08 -14.79
N GLY A 28 -20.59 -10.09 -15.14
CA GLY A 28 -20.99 -8.91 -15.91
C GLY A 28 -21.56 -7.75 -15.09
N GLY A 29 -20.84 -6.63 -15.09
CA GLY A 29 -21.38 -5.30 -14.78
C GLY A 29 -21.32 -4.87 -13.31
N ARG A 30 -21.86 -5.67 -12.38
CA ARG A 30 -22.16 -5.19 -11.01
C ARG A 30 -20.98 -5.12 -10.04
N ALA A 31 -19.89 -5.85 -10.30
CA ALA A 31 -18.76 -5.89 -9.37
C ALA A 31 -18.05 -4.53 -9.23
N ARG A 32 -17.95 -3.72 -10.30
CA ARG A 32 -17.27 -2.41 -10.28
C ARG A 32 -17.98 -1.34 -9.45
N GLU A 33 -19.29 -1.50 -9.23
CA GLU A 33 -20.11 -0.56 -8.46
C GLU A 33 -20.00 -0.83 -6.96
N ILE A 34 -19.99 -2.10 -6.57
CA ILE A 34 -19.90 -2.55 -5.17
C ILE A 34 -18.59 -2.11 -4.49
N TRP A 35 -17.46 -2.05 -5.21
CA TRP A 35 -16.18 -1.63 -4.63
C TRP A 35 -16.08 -0.14 -4.33
N ARG A 36 -16.85 0.72 -5.03
CA ARG A 36 -16.86 2.16 -4.73
C ARG A 36 -17.58 2.47 -3.42
N ASP A 37 -18.58 1.66 -3.08
CA ASP A 37 -19.41 1.87 -1.89
C ASP A 37 -18.90 1.09 -0.66
N LEU A 38 -17.97 0.15 -0.84
CA LEU A 38 -17.15 -0.41 0.23
C LEU A 38 -16.04 0.58 0.59
N ILE A 39 -16.42 1.76 1.07
CA ILE A 39 -15.49 2.71 1.67
C ILE A 39 -14.92 2.03 2.92
N VAL A 40 -13.73 1.46 2.80
CA VAL A 40 -12.96 1.01 3.96
C VAL A 40 -12.63 2.28 4.75
N PRO A 41 -13.14 2.44 5.98
CA PRO A 41 -12.89 3.65 6.75
C PRO A 41 -11.39 3.90 6.89
N GLY A 42 -10.93 5.09 6.53
CA GLY A 42 -9.52 5.45 6.53
C GLY A 42 -8.75 5.15 5.24
N VAL A 43 -9.38 4.57 4.22
CA VAL A 43 -8.78 4.45 2.87
C VAL A 43 -9.19 5.64 2.01
N HIS A 44 -8.20 6.42 1.59
CA HIS A 44 -8.40 7.53 0.67
C HIS A 44 -8.00 7.11 -0.75
N PHE A 45 -8.97 7.13 -1.67
CA PHE A 45 -8.73 6.89 -3.08
C PHE A 45 -8.26 8.18 -3.76
N MET A 46 -7.10 8.12 -4.41
CA MET A 46 -6.51 9.27 -5.10
C MET A 46 -6.67 9.12 -6.61
N SER A 47 -6.90 10.24 -7.30
CA SER A 47 -6.74 10.33 -8.75
C SER A 47 -5.27 10.17 -9.15
N GLU A 48 -5.02 9.86 -10.43
CA GLU A 48 -3.65 9.78 -10.95
C GLU A 48 -2.87 11.10 -10.72
N LYS A 49 -3.53 12.24 -10.90
CA LYS A 49 -2.92 13.56 -10.68
C LYS A 49 -2.54 13.77 -9.22
N GLU A 50 -3.42 13.40 -8.29
CA GLU A 50 -3.14 13.49 -6.85
C GLU A 50 -2.03 12.53 -6.43
N GLY A 51 -1.99 11.31 -6.98
CA GLY A 51 -0.92 10.35 -6.75
C GLY A 51 0.44 10.86 -7.22
N ARG A 52 0.50 11.45 -8.43
CA ARG A 52 1.71 12.10 -8.96
C ARG A 52 2.17 13.27 -8.09
N TYR A 53 1.23 14.11 -7.65
CA TYR A 53 1.54 15.23 -6.75
C TYR A 53 2.10 14.74 -5.41
N LEU A 54 1.47 13.74 -4.79
CA LEU A 54 1.94 13.15 -3.55
C LEU A 54 3.36 12.57 -3.69
N PHE A 55 3.62 11.86 -4.79
CA PHE A 55 4.94 11.30 -5.09
C PHE A 55 6.01 12.40 -5.16
N ASP A 56 5.74 13.48 -5.90
CA ASP A 56 6.64 14.62 -6.05
C ASP A 56 6.92 15.33 -4.71
N VAL A 57 5.90 15.51 -3.87
CA VAL A 57 6.07 16.04 -2.49
C VAL A 57 6.97 15.15 -1.65
N GLN A 58 6.81 13.82 -1.74
CA GLN A 58 7.65 12.90 -0.98
C GLN A 58 9.08 12.84 -1.51
N ALA A 59 9.29 12.93 -2.83
CA ALA A 59 10.63 13.01 -3.41
C ALA A 59 11.38 14.24 -2.89
N ARG A 60 10.73 15.41 -2.90
CA ARG A 60 11.31 16.65 -2.36
C ARG A 60 11.62 16.53 -0.87
N LYS A 61 10.72 15.93 -0.10
CA LYS A 61 10.91 15.78 1.35
C LYS A 61 12.06 14.85 1.71
N ASN A 62 12.25 13.75 0.98
CA ASN A 62 13.19 12.69 1.36
C ASN A 62 14.55 12.81 0.66
N PHE A 63 14.59 13.42 -0.53
CA PHE A 63 15.78 13.47 -1.39
C PHE A 63 16.10 14.88 -1.90
N GLY A 64 15.26 15.88 -1.61
CA GLY A 64 15.49 17.26 -2.06
C GLY A 64 15.30 17.49 -3.57
N ILE A 65 14.84 16.49 -4.32
CA ILE A 65 14.67 16.51 -5.77
C ILE A 65 13.20 16.35 -6.18
N SER A 66 12.89 16.67 -7.44
CA SER A 66 11.55 16.41 -7.98
C SER A 66 11.24 14.91 -8.09
N GLY A 67 9.96 14.57 -8.15
CA GLY A 67 9.54 13.19 -8.42
C GLY A 67 10.05 12.66 -9.76
N GLU A 68 10.05 13.48 -10.80
CA GLU A 68 10.57 13.09 -12.12
C GLU A 68 12.08 12.81 -12.08
N GLU A 69 12.84 13.66 -11.41
CA GLU A 69 14.27 13.45 -11.24
C GLU A 69 14.56 12.18 -10.42
N PHE A 70 13.81 11.93 -9.35
CA PHE A 70 13.93 10.68 -8.61
C PHE A 70 13.74 9.46 -9.51
N LEU A 71 12.73 9.47 -10.39
CA LEU A 71 12.47 8.38 -11.33
C LEU A 71 13.59 8.23 -12.35
N ALA A 72 14.15 9.33 -12.85
CA ALA A 72 15.27 9.29 -13.80
C ALA A 72 16.51 8.66 -13.17
N ARG A 73 16.85 9.04 -11.93
CA ARG A 73 17.97 8.46 -11.16
C ARG A 73 17.73 6.99 -10.82
N PHE A 74 16.49 6.64 -10.52
CA PHE A 74 16.09 5.25 -10.31
C PHE A 74 16.30 4.41 -11.56
N ASP A 75 15.88 4.91 -12.72
CA ASP A 75 16.07 4.20 -14.00
C ASP A 75 17.55 4.12 -14.42
N ALA A 76 18.37 5.05 -13.95
CA ALA A 76 19.83 5.02 -14.13
C ALA A 76 20.55 4.07 -13.16
N GLY A 77 19.86 3.47 -12.19
CA GLY A 77 20.45 2.57 -11.19
C GLY A 77 21.23 3.27 -10.08
N GLU A 78 21.03 4.58 -9.87
CA GLU A 78 21.77 5.36 -8.85
C GLU A 78 21.56 4.86 -7.40
N TYR A 79 20.52 4.06 -7.17
CA TYR A 79 20.14 3.56 -5.84
C TYR A 79 20.49 2.08 -5.60
N ASP A 80 21.21 1.43 -6.51
CA ASP A 80 21.50 -0.02 -6.42
C ASP A 80 22.43 -0.40 -5.26
N ALA A 81 23.21 0.55 -4.73
CA ALA A 81 24.25 0.31 -3.74
C ALA A 81 24.08 1.11 -2.43
N ILE A 82 22.85 1.50 -2.08
CA ILE A 82 22.62 2.19 -0.80
C ILE A 82 22.93 1.24 0.37
N THR A 83 23.89 1.62 1.21
CA THR A 83 24.26 0.87 2.43
C THR A 83 23.78 1.53 3.71
N ASP A 84 23.45 2.82 3.65
CA ASP A 84 22.92 3.57 4.80
C ASP A 84 21.46 3.17 5.09
N MET A 85 21.18 2.78 6.33
CA MET A 85 19.86 2.26 6.71
C MET A 85 18.76 3.33 6.67
N ASP A 86 19.10 4.58 7.02
CA ASP A 86 18.12 5.67 6.98
C ASP A 86 17.77 6.04 5.55
N GLU A 87 18.76 6.02 4.66
CA GLU A 87 18.56 6.19 3.22
C GLU A 87 17.76 5.05 2.61
N ILE A 88 18.04 3.80 2.98
CA ILE A 88 17.23 2.63 2.57
C ILE A 88 15.76 2.82 2.96
N HIS A 89 15.47 3.31 4.16
CA HIS A 89 14.08 3.56 4.58
C HIS A 89 13.40 4.65 3.73
N ARG A 90 14.10 5.74 3.44
CA ARG A 90 13.59 6.81 2.56
C ARG A 90 13.37 6.30 1.14
N PHE A 91 14.29 5.51 0.62
CA PHE A 91 14.21 4.89 -0.70
C PHE A 91 13.04 3.91 -0.81
N ASN A 92 12.92 2.96 0.13
CA ASN A 92 11.83 1.97 0.14
C ASN A 92 10.46 2.62 0.19
N ARG A 93 10.32 3.74 0.92
CA ARG A 93 9.08 4.53 0.91
C ARG A 93 8.74 5.00 -0.51
N MET A 94 9.71 5.50 -1.27
CA MET A 94 9.51 5.94 -2.65
C MET A 94 9.16 4.77 -3.57
N VAL A 95 9.85 3.65 -3.45
CA VAL A 95 9.58 2.42 -4.24
C VAL A 95 8.14 1.95 -4.07
N MET A 96 7.62 1.93 -2.84
CA MET A 96 6.22 1.55 -2.58
C MET A 96 5.20 2.48 -3.25
N MET A 97 5.57 3.73 -3.53
CA MET A 97 4.69 4.70 -4.19
C MET A 97 4.81 4.69 -5.72
N MET A 98 5.76 3.94 -6.29
CA MET A 98 5.97 3.92 -7.74
C MET A 98 4.74 3.44 -8.51
N SER A 99 3.89 2.60 -7.92
CA SER A 99 2.62 2.17 -8.53
C SER A 99 1.63 3.31 -8.80
N PHE A 100 1.78 4.46 -8.14
CA PHE A 100 0.93 5.64 -8.38
C PHE A 100 1.38 6.48 -9.57
N VAL A 101 2.63 6.30 -10.02
CA VAL A 101 3.26 7.11 -11.08
C VAL A 101 3.69 6.29 -12.29
N ARG A 102 3.91 4.98 -12.12
CA ARG A 102 4.20 4.04 -13.19
C ARG A 102 3.01 3.11 -13.39
N ARG A 103 2.44 3.11 -14.59
CA ARG A 103 1.53 2.05 -15.01
C ARG A 103 2.36 0.81 -15.29
N ILE A 104 2.14 -0.25 -14.53
CA ILE A 104 2.55 -1.58 -14.94
C ILE A 104 1.57 -1.99 -16.04
N PRO A 105 2.03 -2.26 -17.28
CA PRO A 105 1.13 -2.79 -18.31
C PRO A 105 0.50 -4.09 -17.79
N ALA A 106 -0.82 -4.20 -17.98
CA ALA A 106 -1.60 -5.35 -17.54
C ALA A 106 -1.31 -6.61 -18.37
#